data_AF-A0A409VR39-F1
#
_entry.id   AF-A0A409VR39-F1
#
_cell.length_a   1.000
_cell.length_b   1.000
_cell.length_c   1.000
_cell.angle_alpha   90.00
_cell.angle_beta   90.00
_cell.angle_gamma   90.00
#
_symmetry.space_group_name_H-M   'P 1'
#
loop_
_entity.id
_entity.type
_entity.pdbx_description
1 polymer ?
#
loop_
_entity_poly.entity_id
_entity_poly.type
_entity_poly.pdbx_seq_one_letter_code
_entity_poly.pdbx_strand_id
1 'polypeptide(L)'
;MSPTHAMSVSRSTLLHASLAYISPEVQALDEIIYTVPTSASQRLPPTEILLLIRDHLFERITIQLIEQSKVALETYERSVAELLCSDCITYYLDIYGPDVWQWDHFSGACECVPPGDRDSRTTAYKSPKCHNLDHRSKLVQGRTSIPNPRQFVDRQHWLETHLSCQTATLPVKQILRHPRSNSSVARPATSSSSIDVWDVVDFVLHDFDCEVVRGPPDVLQAFQYVGRGQMSSNRDSVQIIPVQHHPDLDNTLLDNQVQLITRRAWHSLSLSLQYPDPFSMPKYLAPQSRRPNVSDPRNRSRFTSNAANGLLCALAGFMGICLSLPLVLATAFITVFCFYAKPRSLRIF
;
A
#
# COMPACT_ATOMS: atom_id res chain seq x y z
N MET A 1 35.19 -9.59 -4.37
CA MET A 1 33.75 -9.87 -4.52
C MET A 1 33.20 -8.79 -5.43
N SER A 2 32.87 -9.15 -6.66
CA SER A 2 32.23 -8.22 -7.61
C SER A 2 30.84 -7.86 -7.10
N PRO A 3 30.35 -6.62 -7.32
CA PRO A 3 29.01 -6.24 -6.91
C PRO A 3 28.00 -7.17 -7.59
N THR A 4 27.32 -8.00 -6.82
CA THR A 4 26.15 -8.73 -7.29
C THR A 4 25.15 -7.70 -7.83
N HIS A 5 24.57 -7.96 -8.99
CA HIS A 5 23.54 -7.12 -9.62
C HIS A 5 22.23 -7.18 -8.81
N ALA A 6 22.26 -6.64 -7.60
CA ALA A 6 21.12 -6.51 -6.72
C ALA A 6 20.32 -5.27 -7.15
N MET A 7 19.02 -5.46 -7.35
CA MET A 7 18.10 -4.34 -7.56
C MET A 7 17.52 -3.91 -6.23
N SER A 8 17.61 -2.63 -5.93
CA SER A 8 16.95 -2.02 -4.78
C SER A 8 15.55 -1.55 -5.16
N VAL A 9 14.53 -1.98 -4.42
CA VAL A 9 13.14 -1.55 -4.58
C VAL A 9 12.54 -1.14 -3.24
N SER A 10 11.57 -0.21 -3.23
CA SER A 10 10.83 0.08 -2.00
C SER A 10 10.06 -1.17 -1.55
N ARG A 11 10.11 -1.43 -0.24
CA ARG A 11 9.43 -2.52 0.44
C ARG A 11 7.92 -2.43 0.20
N SER A 12 7.35 -1.24 0.33
CA SER A 12 5.92 -1.02 0.10
C SER A 12 5.54 -1.32 -1.35
N THR A 13 6.33 -0.86 -2.33
CA THR A 13 6.09 -1.16 -3.76
C THR A 13 6.11 -2.65 -4.04
N LEU A 14 7.12 -3.38 -3.54
CA LEU A 14 7.23 -4.82 -3.79
C LEU A 14 6.04 -5.59 -3.20
N LEU A 15 5.63 -5.26 -1.97
CA LEU A 15 4.47 -5.90 -1.33
C LEU A 15 3.20 -5.72 -2.17
N HIS A 16 2.89 -4.50 -2.60
CA HIS A 16 1.68 -4.25 -3.39
C HIS A 16 1.76 -4.85 -4.80
N ALA A 17 2.93 -4.81 -5.45
CA ALA A 17 3.14 -5.40 -6.77
C ALA A 17 2.97 -6.93 -6.73
N SER A 18 3.49 -7.60 -5.69
CA SER A 18 3.28 -9.04 -5.50
C SER A 18 1.81 -9.38 -5.28
N LEU A 19 1.06 -8.58 -4.52
CA LEU A 19 -0.39 -8.76 -4.35
C LEU A 19 -1.18 -8.51 -5.64
N ALA A 20 -0.78 -7.52 -6.43
CA ALA A 20 -1.37 -7.27 -7.74
C ALA A 20 -1.12 -8.44 -8.70
N TYR A 21 0.07 -9.05 -8.65
CA TYR A 21 0.43 -10.19 -9.49
C TYR A 21 -0.47 -11.40 -9.25
N ILE A 22 -0.78 -11.67 -7.97
CA ILE A 22 -1.64 -12.80 -7.59
C ILE A 22 -3.14 -12.45 -7.59
N SER A 23 -3.52 -11.26 -8.07
CA SER A 23 -4.93 -10.89 -8.12
C SER A 23 -5.68 -11.75 -9.13
N PRO A 24 -6.97 -12.07 -8.88
CA PRO A 24 -7.75 -12.91 -9.77
C PRO A 24 -7.89 -12.32 -11.18
N GLU A 25 -7.88 -11.00 -11.31
CA GLU A 25 -7.96 -10.30 -12.60
C GLU A 25 -6.70 -10.53 -13.45
N VAL A 26 -5.51 -10.39 -12.83
CA VAL A 26 -4.24 -10.64 -13.53
C VAL A 26 -4.08 -12.11 -13.85
N GLN A 27 -4.43 -13.00 -12.91
CA GLN A 27 -4.37 -14.44 -13.13
C GLN A 27 -5.31 -14.92 -14.24
N ALA A 28 -6.55 -14.44 -14.28
CA ALA A 28 -7.49 -14.79 -15.34
C ALA A 28 -6.98 -14.33 -16.72
N LEU A 29 -6.35 -13.16 -16.79
CA LEU A 29 -5.76 -12.67 -18.04
C LEU A 29 -4.53 -13.48 -18.45
N ASP A 30 -3.67 -13.83 -17.50
CA ASP A 30 -2.53 -14.72 -17.75
C ASP A 30 -3.00 -16.10 -18.23
N GLU A 31 -4.05 -16.66 -17.63
CA GLU A 31 -4.67 -17.89 -18.13
C GLU A 31 -5.15 -17.76 -19.58
N ILE A 32 -5.81 -16.66 -19.95
CA ILE A 32 -6.23 -16.42 -21.35
C ILE A 32 -5.02 -16.34 -22.29
N ILE A 33 -3.94 -15.68 -21.87
CA ILE A 33 -2.73 -15.51 -22.68
C ILE A 33 -2.01 -16.86 -22.90
N TYR A 34 -1.93 -17.71 -21.88
CA TYR A 34 -1.12 -18.93 -21.94
C TYR A 34 -1.90 -20.20 -22.32
N THR A 35 -3.21 -20.28 -22.04
CA THR A 35 -3.97 -21.52 -22.21
C THR A 35 -4.71 -21.63 -23.54
N VAL A 36 -5.04 -20.51 -24.20
CA VAL A 36 -5.86 -20.56 -25.42
C VAL A 36 -5.03 -21.07 -26.60
N PRO A 37 -5.32 -22.27 -27.13
CA PRO A 37 -4.60 -22.80 -28.27
C PRO A 37 -4.85 -21.91 -29.48
N THR A 38 -3.77 -21.56 -30.18
CA THR A 38 -3.76 -20.69 -31.37
C THR A 38 -4.78 -21.11 -32.44
N SER A 39 -5.20 -22.38 -32.44
CA SER A 39 -6.10 -23.00 -33.40
C SER A 39 -7.60 -22.67 -33.22
N ALA A 40 -8.04 -22.23 -32.02
CA ALA A 40 -9.45 -21.88 -31.76
C ALA A 40 -9.70 -20.35 -31.73
N SER A 41 -8.66 -19.56 -31.99
CA SER A 41 -8.56 -18.15 -31.60
C SER A 41 -8.96 -17.16 -32.70
N GLN A 42 -10.07 -17.40 -33.41
CA GLN A 42 -10.55 -16.40 -34.41
C GLN A 42 -11.17 -15.14 -33.78
N ARG A 43 -11.30 -15.05 -32.46
CA ARG A 43 -11.99 -13.93 -31.78
C ARG A 43 -11.19 -13.23 -30.69
N LEU A 44 -10.01 -13.72 -30.31
CA LEU A 44 -9.20 -13.02 -29.32
C LEU A 44 -8.33 -11.95 -29.98
N PRO A 45 -7.98 -10.88 -29.25
CA PRO A 45 -6.99 -9.91 -29.72
C PRO A 45 -5.64 -10.59 -29.97
N PRO A 46 -4.78 -10.00 -30.80
CA PRO A 46 -3.37 -10.39 -30.87
C PRO A 46 -2.71 -10.39 -29.49
N THR A 47 -1.77 -11.31 -29.27
CA THR A 47 -1.08 -11.47 -27.97
C THR A 47 -0.41 -10.19 -27.51
N GLU A 48 0.10 -9.37 -28.43
CA GLU A 48 0.70 -8.07 -28.13
C GLU A 48 -0.31 -7.13 -27.46
N ILE A 49 -1.57 -7.14 -27.92
CA ILE A 49 -2.64 -6.35 -27.32
C ILE A 49 -2.99 -6.88 -25.93
N LEU A 50 -3.03 -8.20 -25.76
CA LEU A 50 -3.28 -8.81 -24.44
C LEU A 50 -2.18 -8.48 -23.43
N LEU A 51 -0.92 -8.47 -23.84
CA LEU A 51 0.20 -8.07 -22.99
C LEU A 51 0.14 -6.59 -22.61
N LEU A 52 -0.24 -5.71 -23.53
CA LEU A 52 -0.46 -4.29 -23.21
C LEU A 52 -1.62 -4.10 -22.21
N ILE A 53 -2.71 -4.86 -22.38
CA ILE A 53 -3.84 -4.85 -21.43
C ILE A 53 -3.38 -5.35 -20.06
N ARG A 54 -2.58 -6.42 -20.03
CA ARG A 54 -2.02 -7.01 -18.80
C ARG A 54 -1.18 -6.01 -18.04
N ASP A 55 -0.25 -5.35 -18.71
CA ASP A 55 0.64 -4.36 -18.08
C ASP A 55 -0.18 -3.19 -17.50
N HIS A 56 -1.17 -2.67 -18.25
CA HIS A 56 -2.02 -1.60 -17.74
C HIS A 56 -2.91 -2.04 -16.58
N LEU A 57 -3.48 -3.25 -16.64
CA LEU A 57 -4.29 -3.83 -15.58
C LEU A 57 -3.48 -3.99 -14.30
N PHE A 58 -2.28 -4.55 -14.42
CA PHE A 58 -1.36 -4.75 -13.30
C PHE A 58 -0.99 -3.42 -12.62
N GLU A 59 -0.62 -2.41 -13.40
CA GLU A 59 -0.30 -1.07 -12.89
C GLU A 59 -1.50 -0.47 -12.14
N ARG A 60 -2.70 -0.55 -12.73
CA ARG A 60 -3.93 -0.03 -12.12
C ARG A 60 -4.25 -0.69 -10.79
N ILE A 61 -4.14 -2.01 -10.72
CA ILE A 61 -4.39 -2.76 -9.48
C ILE A 61 -3.35 -2.40 -8.42
N THR A 62 -2.08 -2.31 -8.80
CA THR A 62 -1.00 -1.90 -7.87
C THR A 62 -1.27 -0.52 -7.28
N ILE A 63 -1.62 0.47 -8.12
CA ILE A 63 -1.97 1.83 -7.66
C ILE A 63 -3.16 1.79 -6.71
N GLN A 64 -4.22 1.06 -7.07
CA GLN A 64 -5.41 0.95 -6.25
C GLN A 64 -5.11 0.33 -4.88
N LEU A 65 -4.29 -0.72 -4.82
CA LEU A 65 -3.87 -1.35 -3.57
C LEU A 65 -3.06 -0.37 -2.69
N ILE A 66 -2.16 0.42 -3.29
CA ILE A 66 -1.41 1.46 -2.57
C ILE A 66 -2.35 2.53 -2.00
N GLU A 67 -3.30 3.01 -2.80
CA GLU A 67 -4.30 4.00 -2.37
C GLU A 67 -5.18 3.46 -1.22
N GLN A 68 -5.61 2.20 -1.32
CA GLN A 68 -6.39 1.54 -0.27
C GLN A 68 -5.60 1.41 1.03
N SER A 69 -4.35 0.94 0.96
CA SER A 69 -3.48 0.84 2.12
C SER A 69 -3.19 2.20 2.74
N LYS A 70 -3.03 3.26 1.93
CA LYS A 70 -2.89 4.64 2.42
C LYS A 70 -4.13 5.10 3.19
N VAL A 71 -5.32 4.94 2.62
CA VAL A 71 -6.58 5.32 3.30
C VAL A 71 -6.78 4.53 4.59
N ALA A 72 -6.44 3.25 4.59
CA ALA A 72 -6.48 2.40 5.77
C ALA A 72 -5.47 2.87 6.85
N LEU A 73 -4.27 3.30 6.46
CA LEU A 73 -3.27 3.87 7.36
C LEU A 73 -3.78 5.17 7.98
N GLU A 74 -4.26 6.13 7.18
CA GLU A 74 -4.82 7.39 7.67
C GLU A 74 -6.00 7.15 8.64
N THR A 75 -6.80 6.12 8.38
CA THR A 75 -7.91 5.73 9.27
C THR A 75 -7.39 5.15 10.58
N TYR A 76 -6.34 4.33 10.53
CA TYR A 76 -5.66 3.83 11.73
C TYR A 76 -5.08 4.98 12.55
N GLU A 77 -4.29 5.86 11.94
CA GLU A 77 -3.68 7.02 12.59
C GLU A 77 -4.74 7.94 13.22
N ARG A 78 -5.84 8.20 12.52
CA ARG A 78 -6.98 8.94 13.05
C ARG A 78 -7.60 8.23 14.26
N SER A 79 -7.83 6.92 14.16
CA SER A 79 -8.42 6.14 15.27
C SER A 79 -7.52 6.11 16.50
N VAL A 80 -6.20 6.13 16.32
CA VAL A 80 -5.20 6.26 17.38
C VAL A 80 -5.28 7.63 18.04
N ALA A 81 -5.37 8.69 17.24
CA ALA A 81 -5.51 10.06 17.76
C ALA A 81 -6.85 10.28 18.49
N GLU A 82 -7.94 9.66 18.04
CA GLU A 82 -9.27 9.71 18.65
C GLU A 82 -9.34 9.04 20.04
N LEU A 83 -8.31 8.27 20.43
CA LEU A 83 -8.20 7.76 21.80
C LEU A 83 -7.89 8.85 22.84
N LEU A 84 -7.42 10.02 22.38
CA LEU A 84 -7.12 11.19 23.20
C LEU A 84 -8.30 12.17 23.23
N CYS A 85 -8.49 12.87 24.35
CA CYS A 85 -9.38 14.04 24.40
C CYS A 85 -8.78 15.24 23.64
N SER A 86 -9.59 16.26 23.36
CA SER A 86 -9.18 17.48 22.65
C SER A 86 -7.91 18.13 23.22
N ASP A 87 -7.78 18.15 24.54
CA ASP A 87 -6.68 18.84 25.20
C ASP A 87 -5.38 18.02 25.10
N CYS A 88 -5.51 16.69 25.24
CA CYS A 88 -4.38 15.78 25.07
C CYS A 88 -3.89 15.76 23.62
N ILE A 89 -4.78 15.72 22.62
CA ILE A 89 -4.34 15.75 21.21
C ILE A 89 -3.62 17.06 20.89
N THR A 90 -4.08 18.22 21.37
CA THR A 90 -3.36 19.49 21.20
C THR A 90 -1.98 19.43 21.83
N TYR A 91 -1.86 18.93 23.06
CA TYR A 91 -0.56 18.77 23.71
C TYR A 91 0.39 17.87 22.91
N TYR A 92 -0.06 16.71 22.43
CA TYR A 92 0.78 15.80 21.66
C TYR A 92 1.20 16.41 20.32
N LEU A 93 0.29 17.11 19.63
CA LEU A 93 0.60 17.83 18.40
C LEU A 93 1.65 18.93 18.63
N ASP A 94 1.59 19.64 19.75
CA ASP A 94 2.53 20.72 20.07
C ASP A 94 3.93 20.19 20.45
N ILE A 95 4.00 19.04 21.13
CA ILE A 95 5.25 18.47 21.64
C ILE A 95 5.94 17.55 20.63
N TYR A 96 5.19 16.64 20.01
CA TYR A 96 5.73 15.61 19.11
C TYR A 96 5.45 15.90 17.64
N GLY A 97 4.51 16.79 17.33
CA GLY A 97 4.08 17.08 15.96
C GLY A 97 2.91 16.22 15.50
N PRO A 98 2.52 16.36 14.21
CA PRO A 98 1.34 15.70 13.62
C PRO A 98 1.52 14.19 13.43
N ASP A 99 2.75 13.69 13.57
CA ASP A 99 3.08 12.32 13.26
C ASP A 99 2.90 11.41 14.49
N VAL A 100 1.81 10.63 14.49
CA VAL A 100 1.44 9.74 15.60
C VAL A 100 2.50 8.67 15.90
N TRP A 101 3.35 8.34 14.92
CA TRP A 101 4.40 7.34 15.07
C TRP A 101 5.59 7.84 15.91
N GLN A 102 5.68 9.15 16.16
CA GLN A 102 6.73 9.78 16.97
C GLN A 102 6.28 10.01 18.43
N TRP A 103 5.07 9.59 18.78
CA TRP A 103 4.48 9.80 20.12
C TRP A 103 4.97 8.75 21.12
N ASP A 104 6.25 8.80 21.51
CA ASP A 104 6.92 7.77 22.34
C ASP A 104 6.21 7.43 23.65
N HIS A 105 5.57 8.43 24.25
CA HIS A 105 4.90 8.32 25.54
C HIS A 105 3.43 7.92 25.43
N PHE A 106 2.91 7.77 24.22
CA PHE A 106 1.53 7.35 24.01
C PHE A 106 1.37 5.86 24.33
N SER A 107 0.50 5.56 25.32
CA SER A 107 0.29 4.20 25.83
C SER A 107 -1.15 3.69 25.63
N GLY A 108 -2.02 4.49 25.02
CA GLY A 108 -3.44 4.17 24.85
C GLY A 108 -4.36 5.35 25.14
N ALA A 109 -5.64 5.08 25.38
CA ALA A 109 -6.63 6.11 25.66
C ALA A 109 -6.27 7.00 26.87
N CYS A 110 -6.61 8.28 26.79
CA CYS A 110 -6.33 9.22 27.87
C CYS A 110 -7.20 8.95 29.11
N GLU A 111 -6.61 9.08 30.31
CA GLU A 111 -7.32 8.97 31.59
C GLU A 111 -8.25 10.16 31.89
N CYS A 112 -8.19 11.22 31.08
CA CYS A 112 -9.02 12.42 31.23
C CYS A 112 -10.52 12.16 31.05
N VAL A 113 -10.90 11.02 30.46
CA VAL A 113 -12.30 10.62 30.32
C VAL A 113 -12.64 9.71 31.49
N PRO A 114 -13.45 10.17 32.48
CA PRO A 114 -13.81 9.32 33.61
C PRO A 114 -14.49 8.04 33.10
N PRO A 115 -14.15 6.86 33.65
CA PRO A 115 -14.61 5.56 33.15
C PRO A 115 -16.14 5.37 33.19
N GLY A 116 -16.87 6.27 33.86
CA GLY A 116 -18.33 6.25 33.94
C GLY A 116 -19.08 6.90 32.77
N ASP A 117 -18.44 7.69 31.90
CA ASP A 117 -19.16 8.46 30.87
C ASP A 117 -19.16 7.79 29.48
N ARG A 118 -18.41 6.69 29.28
CA ARG A 118 -18.39 5.98 27.99
C ARG A 118 -19.60 5.08 27.78
N ASP A 119 -20.22 4.59 28.85
CA ASP A 119 -21.39 3.71 28.79
C ASP A 119 -22.72 4.42 29.14
N SER A 120 -22.67 5.68 29.61
CA SER A 120 -23.84 6.43 30.08
C SER A 120 -24.59 7.24 29.01
N ARG A 121 -24.41 6.92 27.71
CA ARG A 121 -25.25 7.46 26.62
C ARG A 121 -26.74 7.03 26.67
N THR A 122 -27.24 6.53 27.81
CA THR A 122 -28.65 6.16 28.00
C THR A 122 -29.34 6.81 29.20
N THR A 123 -28.85 7.93 29.74
CA THR A 123 -29.65 8.71 30.70
C THR A 123 -29.66 10.21 30.38
N ALA A 124 -30.58 10.56 29.48
CA ALA A 124 -31.50 11.70 29.64
C ALA A 124 -30.92 13.05 30.11
N TYR A 125 -29.90 13.60 29.44
CA TYR A 125 -29.81 15.05 29.30
C TYR A 125 -30.48 15.46 27.99
N LYS A 126 -31.63 16.14 28.09
CA LYS A 126 -32.36 16.72 26.97
C LYS A 126 -31.51 17.84 26.33
N SER A 127 -30.57 17.44 25.46
CA SER A 127 -29.98 18.36 24.48
C SER A 127 -30.95 18.50 23.29
N PRO A 128 -31.38 19.71 22.91
CA PRO A 128 -32.32 19.88 21.81
C PRO A 128 -31.61 19.73 20.46
N LYS A 129 -32.00 18.68 19.75
CA LYS A 129 -32.02 18.54 18.27
C LYS A 129 -30.70 18.85 17.53
N CYS A 130 -29.86 17.82 17.39
CA CYS A 130 -29.19 17.54 16.12
C CYS A 130 -29.79 16.25 15.56
N HIS A 131 -30.74 16.40 14.64
CA HIS A 131 -31.34 15.30 13.90
C HIS A 131 -30.39 14.82 12.78
N ASN A 132 -30.37 13.50 12.60
CA ASN A 132 -30.12 12.78 11.35
C ASN A 132 -28.69 12.80 10.77
N LEU A 133 -27.84 11.91 11.28
CA LEU A 133 -26.93 11.11 10.46
C LEU A 133 -26.75 9.73 11.12
N ASP A 134 -27.83 8.96 11.21
CA ASP A 134 -27.79 7.66 11.89
C ASP A 134 -28.53 6.61 11.06
N HIS A 135 -27.85 6.02 10.06
CA HIS A 135 -28.33 4.77 9.46
C HIS A 135 -27.27 3.90 8.76
N ARG A 136 -25.98 3.95 9.14
CA ARG A 136 -24.97 3.08 8.48
C ARG A 136 -23.93 2.41 9.39
N SER A 137 -24.14 2.29 10.70
CA SER A 137 -23.14 1.70 11.62
C SER A 137 -23.66 0.58 12.53
N LYS A 138 -24.39 -0.41 11.98
CA LYS A 138 -24.86 -1.58 12.76
C LYS A 138 -24.41 -2.96 12.25
N LEU A 139 -23.49 -3.02 11.29
CA LEU A 139 -23.00 -4.31 10.74
C LEU A 139 -21.52 -4.61 11.01
N VAL A 140 -20.83 -3.79 11.81
CA VAL A 140 -19.42 -4.01 12.22
C VAL A 140 -19.29 -3.96 13.75
N GLN A 141 -20.19 -4.66 14.44
CA GLN A 141 -20.18 -4.75 15.91
C GLN A 141 -19.62 -6.09 16.41
N GLY A 142 -18.84 -6.76 15.58
CA GLY A 142 -18.02 -7.91 15.95
C GLY A 142 -16.59 -7.46 16.22
N ARG A 143 -16.28 -7.09 17.47
CA ARG A 143 -14.92 -6.81 17.97
C ARG A 143 -14.12 -5.79 17.15
N THR A 144 -14.51 -4.52 17.18
CA THR A 144 -13.52 -3.45 17.01
C THR A 144 -12.67 -3.42 18.27
N SER A 145 -11.67 -4.30 18.34
CA SER A 145 -10.63 -4.21 19.37
C SER A 145 -10.07 -2.80 19.32
N ILE A 146 -10.12 -2.10 20.46
CA ILE A 146 -9.53 -0.76 20.60
C ILE A 146 -8.11 -0.85 20.01
N PRO A 147 -7.77 -0.01 19.01
CA PRO A 147 -6.47 -0.10 18.34
C PRO A 147 -5.39 0.06 19.41
N ASN A 148 -4.53 -0.95 19.55
CA ASN A 148 -3.39 -0.84 20.44
C ASN A 148 -2.31 -0.01 19.73
N PRO A 149 -1.99 1.20 20.20
CA PRO A 149 -1.06 2.07 19.50
C PRO A 149 0.38 1.57 19.50
N ARG A 150 0.72 0.67 20.42
CA ARG A 150 2.05 0.06 20.51
C ARG A 150 2.14 -1.30 19.85
N GLN A 151 1.11 -1.71 19.12
CA GLN A 151 1.12 -2.97 18.37
C GLN A 151 2.13 -2.92 17.21
N PHE A 152 2.41 -1.73 16.67
CA PHE A 152 3.28 -1.56 15.51
C PHE A 152 4.47 -0.67 15.84
N VAL A 153 5.65 -1.06 15.34
CA VAL A 153 6.90 -0.32 15.53
C VAL A 153 6.93 0.94 14.67
N ASP A 154 6.47 0.83 13.42
CA ASP A 154 6.43 1.90 12.43
C ASP A 154 5.30 1.65 11.41
N ARG A 155 5.13 2.60 10.47
CA ARG A 155 4.15 2.51 9.37
C ARG A 155 4.34 1.27 8.50
N GLN A 156 5.59 0.82 8.33
CA GLN A 156 5.93 -0.29 7.45
C GLN A 156 5.55 -1.63 8.08
N HIS A 157 5.77 -1.80 9.38
CA HIS A 157 5.31 -2.95 10.15
C HIS A 157 3.77 -3.01 10.21
N TRP A 158 3.11 -1.86 10.32
CA TRP A 158 1.65 -1.78 10.17
C TRP A 158 1.21 -2.24 8.78
N LEU A 159 1.87 -1.77 7.72
CA LEU A 159 1.53 -2.12 6.34
C LEU A 159 1.66 -3.62 6.12
N GLU A 160 2.74 -4.23 6.58
CA GLU A 160 2.93 -5.68 6.49
C GLU A 160 1.83 -6.44 7.22
N THR A 161 1.52 -6.06 8.46
CA THR A 161 0.45 -6.72 9.20
C THR A 161 -0.90 -6.53 8.50
N HIS A 162 -1.17 -5.34 7.96
CA HIS A 162 -2.39 -5.03 7.22
C HIS A 162 -2.52 -5.91 5.98
N LEU A 163 -1.47 -6.00 5.17
CA LEU A 163 -1.44 -6.80 3.96
C LEU A 163 -1.45 -8.30 4.28
N SER A 164 -0.81 -8.77 5.35
CA SER A 164 -0.89 -10.16 5.83
C SER A 164 -2.31 -10.54 6.25
N CYS A 165 -3.04 -9.61 6.88
CA CYS A 165 -4.47 -9.80 7.15
C CYS A 165 -5.30 -9.86 5.86
N GLN A 166 -4.99 -9.01 4.86
CA GLN A 166 -5.68 -9.06 3.57
C GLN A 166 -5.40 -10.37 2.82
N THR A 167 -4.13 -10.83 2.76
CA THR A 167 -3.76 -12.09 2.09
C THR A 167 -4.41 -13.30 2.74
N ALA A 168 -4.60 -13.28 4.06
CA ALA A 168 -5.31 -14.33 4.77
C ALA A 168 -6.78 -14.50 4.33
N THR A 169 -7.39 -13.44 3.77
CA THR A 169 -8.76 -13.48 3.22
C THR A 169 -8.81 -13.94 1.77
N LEU A 170 -7.71 -13.81 1.03
CA LEU A 170 -7.66 -14.22 -0.36
C LEU A 170 -7.65 -15.76 -0.46
N PRO A 171 -8.21 -16.34 -1.54
CA PRO A 171 -8.14 -17.77 -1.82
C PRO A 171 -6.72 -18.25 -2.19
N VAL A 172 -5.68 -17.50 -1.84
CA VAL A 172 -4.25 -17.76 -2.09
C VAL A 172 -3.79 -19.09 -1.51
N LYS A 173 -4.48 -19.61 -0.49
CA LYS A 173 -4.25 -20.97 0.02
C LYS A 173 -4.36 -22.04 -1.06
N GLN A 174 -5.14 -21.83 -2.13
CA GLN A 174 -5.20 -22.77 -3.25
C GLN A 174 -3.97 -22.64 -4.15
N ILE A 175 -3.50 -21.41 -4.39
CA ILE A 175 -2.35 -21.11 -5.24
C ILE A 175 -1.05 -21.63 -4.61
N LEU A 176 -0.82 -21.32 -3.32
CA LEU A 176 0.38 -21.75 -2.59
C LEU A 176 0.45 -23.26 -2.30
N ARG A 177 -0.66 -24.00 -2.47
CA ARG A 177 -0.71 -25.44 -2.23
C ARG A 177 -0.24 -26.29 -3.40
N HIS A 178 0.09 -25.68 -4.54
CA HIS A 178 0.71 -26.39 -5.65
C HIS A 178 2.21 -26.15 -5.65
N PRO A 179 3.01 -26.92 -4.87
CA PRO A 179 4.46 -26.88 -4.97
C PRO A 179 4.84 -27.37 -6.37
N ARG A 180 5.10 -26.43 -7.26
CA ARG A 180 5.52 -26.69 -8.64
C ARG A 180 7.04 -26.91 -8.69
N SER A 181 7.61 -27.71 -7.78
CA SER A 181 9.00 -28.16 -7.91
C SER A 181 9.34 -29.31 -6.96
N ASN A 182 10.04 -30.29 -7.51
CA ASN A 182 10.58 -31.48 -6.85
C ASN A 182 11.73 -31.18 -5.87
N SER A 183 11.76 -29.98 -5.27
CA SER A 183 12.77 -29.62 -4.28
C SER A 183 12.44 -30.38 -2.98
N SER A 184 13.14 -31.48 -2.76
CA SER A 184 12.95 -32.42 -1.64
C SER A 184 13.39 -31.87 -0.29
N VAL A 185 13.63 -30.56 -0.18
CA VAL A 185 13.93 -29.91 1.09
C VAL A 185 12.61 -29.78 1.85
N ALA A 186 12.29 -30.82 2.62
CA ALA A 186 11.14 -30.88 3.50
C ALA A 186 11.17 -29.70 4.48
N ARG A 187 10.45 -28.63 4.15
CA ARG A 187 10.22 -27.52 5.08
C ARG A 187 9.34 -28.09 6.21
N PRO A 188 9.79 -28.04 7.48
CA PRO A 188 9.03 -28.62 8.59
C PRO A 188 7.63 -28.01 8.62
N ALA A 189 6.60 -28.85 8.70
CA ALA A 189 5.21 -28.45 8.78
C ALA A 189 4.96 -27.75 10.12
N THR A 190 5.29 -26.47 10.21
CA THR A 190 5.00 -25.65 11.37
C THR A 190 3.50 -25.34 11.41
N SER A 191 2.89 -25.71 12.52
CA SER A 191 1.47 -25.55 12.86
C SER A 191 0.91 -24.16 12.56
N SER A 192 -0.15 -24.12 11.74
CA SER A 192 -1.12 -23.02 11.58
C SER A 192 -0.57 -21.58 11.61
N SER A 193 0.61 -21.34 11.03
CA SER A 193 1.12 -19.97 10.90
C SER A 193 0.18 -19.20 9.97
N SER A 194 -0.28 -18.05 10.43
CA SER A 194 -0.90 -17.06 9.54
C SER A 194 0.01 -16.86 8.33
N ILE A 195 -0.55 -16.86 7.13
CA ILE A 195 0.22 -16.55 5.91
C ILE A 195 0.73 -15.13 6.07
N ASP A 196 2.04 -14.95 5.98
CA ASP A 196 2.65 -13.64 5.98
C ASP A 196 2.63 -13.09 4.55
N VAL A 197 2.46 -11.78 4.36
CA VAL A 197 2.54 -11.12 3.05
C VAL A 197 3.89 -11.41 2.36
N TRP A 198 4.93 -11.62 3.16
CA TRP A 198 6.23 -12.04 2.70
C TRP A 198 6.27 -13.43 2.06
N ASP A 199 5.43 -14.36 2.50
CA ASP A 199 5.29 -15.67 1.84
C ASP A 199 4.76 -15.50 0.40
N VAL A 200 3.90 -14.50 0.19
CA VAL A 200 3.40 -14.14 -1.15
C VAL A 200 4.50 -13.51 -1.99
N VAL A 201 5.31 -12.60 -1.43
CA VAL A 201 6.45 -12.03 -2.14
C VAL A 201 7.43 -13.12 -2.57
N ASP A 202 7.80 -14.01 -1.65
CA ASP A 202 8.73 -15.10 -1.92
C ASP A 202 8.17 -16.04 -3.00
N PHE A 203 6.86 -16.34 -2.95
CA PHE A 203 6.18 -17.13 -3.99
C PHE A 203 6.24 -16.44 -5.37
N VAL A 204 5.90 -15.15 -5.45
CA VAL A 204 5.90 -14.41 -6.72
C VAL A 204 7.31 -14.28 -7.28
N LEU A 205 8.31 -13.96 -6.46
CA LEU A 205 9.69 -13.83 -6.92
C LEU A 205 10.27 -15.17 -7.38
N HIS A 206 9.86 -16.29 -6.77
CA HIS A 206 10.26 -17.62 -7.20
C HIS A 206 9.77 -17.95 -8.62
N ASP A 207 8.63 -17.43 -9.08
CA ASP A 207 8.17 -17.58 -10.48
C ASP A 207 9.10 -16.87 -11.49
N PHE A 208 9.96 -15.97 -11.00
CA PHE A 208 10.97 -15.25 -11.78
C PHE A 208 12.41 -15.67 -11.44
N ASP A 209 12.63 -16.82 -10.79
CA ASP A 209 13.96 -17.26 -10.34
C ASP A 209 14.70 -16.20 -9.51
N CYS A 210 13.96 -15.46 -8.68
CA CYS A 210 14.46 -14.40 -7.82
C CYS A 210 14.16 -14.68 -6.34
N GLU A 211 14.97 -14.11 -5.46
CA GLU A 211 14.75 -14.09 -4.02
C GLU A 211 14.93 -12.67 -3.47
N VAL A 212 14.26 -12.39 -2.35
CA VAL A 212 14.40 -11.12 -1.64
C VAL A 212 15.45 -11.26 -0.54
N VAL A 213 16.53 -10.49 -0.66
CA VAL A 213 17.46 -10.28 0.44
C VAL A 213 16.92 -9.15 1.29
N ARG A 214 16.29 -9.52 2.39
CA ARG A 214 16.03 -8.59 3.48
C ARG A 214 17.40 -8.31 4.09
N GLY A 215 17.76 -7.03 4.22
CA GLY A 215 18.98 -6.67 4.95
C GLY A 215 19.01 -7.44 6.28
N PRO A 216 20.21 -7.78 6.80
CA PRO A 216 20.31 -8.47 8.08
C PRO A 216 19.32 -7.79 9.03
N PRO A 217 18.52 -8.55 9.82
CA PRO A 217 17.70 -7.97 10.86
C PRO A 217 18.67 -7.32 11.86
N ASP A 218 19.16 -6.14 11.51
CA ASP A 218 20.30 -5.49 12.11
C ASP A 218 19.85 -5.11 13.50
N VAL A 219 20.19 -5.98 14.46
CA VAL A 219 20.49 -5.66 15.84
C VAL A 219 19.66 -4.49 16.36
N LEU A 220 18.33 -4.62 16.27
CA LEU A 220 17.37 -3.66 16.84
C LEU A 220 17.54 -3.54 18.36
N GLN A 221 18.41 -4.36 18.97
CA GLN A 221 18.81 -4.29 20.37
C GLN A 221 19.91 -3.26 20.69
N ALA A 222 20.70 -2.75 19.73
CA ALA A 222 21.81 -1.85 20.06
C ALA A 222 21.42 -0.35 20.12
N PHE A 223 20.24 0.04 19.61
CA PHE A 223 19.85 1.46 19.49
C PHE A 223 18.83 1.95 20.52
N GLN A 224 18.57 1.18 21.58
CA GLN A 224 17.75 1.70 22.70
C GLN A 224 18.44 2.79 23.52
N TYR A 225 19.73 3.03 23.33
CA TYR A 225 20.48 4.01 24.12
C TYR A 225 21.27 4.99 23.23
N VAL A 226 20.81 6.24 23.29
CA VAL A 226 21.53 7.49 22.98
C VAL A 226 21.58 7.96 21.51
N GLY A 227 20.68 8.90 21.19
CA GLY A 227 20.89 9.89 20.12
C GLY A 227 20.04 9.71 18.85
N ARG A 228 18.78 10.16 18.88
CA ARG A 228 17.88 10.25 17.73
C ARG A 228 18.40 11.25 16.67
N GLY A 229 19.32 10.80 15.83
CA GLY A 229 19.77 11.51 14.64
C GLY A 229 19.36 10.76 13.37
N GLN A 230 18.16 11.04 12.86
CA GLN A 230 17.77 11.11 11.44
C GLN A 230 18.38 10.14 10.38
N MET A 231 18.69 8.88 10.71
CA MET A 231 19.23 7.89 9.75
C MET A 231 18.18 6.96 9.09
N SER A 232 16.92 7.41 8.96
CA SER A 232 15.79 6.54 8.57
C SER A 232 15.69 6.19 7.07
N SER A 233 16.48 6.78 6.18
CA SER A 233 16.15 6.72 4.73
C SER A 233 16.43 5.38 4.04
N ASN A 234 17.24 4.49 4.61
CA ASN A 234 17.68 3.28 3.90
C ASN A 234 16.94 1.99 4.35
N ARG A 235 16.08 2.07 5.36
CA ARG A 235 15.38 0.89 5.92
C ARG A 235 14.18 0.44 5.09
N ASP A 236 13.70 1.29 4.19
CA ASP A 236 12.49 1.06 3.41
C ASP A 236 12.78 0.37 2.07
N SER A 237 14.04 0.01 1.80
CA SER A 237 14.42 -0.69 0.57
C SER A 237 14.77 -2.15 0.82
N VAL A 238 14.40 -3.01 -0.12
CA VAL A 238 14.78 -4.43 -0.15
C VAL A 238 15.54 -4.72 -1.44
N GLN A 239 16.43 -5.70 -1.38
CA GLN A 239 17.21 -6.12 -2.54
C GLN A 239 16.60 -7.38 -3.16
N ILE A 240 16.41 -7.36 -4.47
CA ILE A 240 16.03 -8.55 -5.26
C ILE A 240 17.29 -9.07 -5.93
N ILE A 241 17.58 -10.35 -5.74
CA ILE A 241 18.69 -11.06 -6.38
C ILE A 241 18.17 -12.31 -7.08
N PRO A 242 18.79 -12.74 -8.20
CA PRO A 242 18.44 -14.02 -8.82
C PRO A 242 18.95 -15.20 -7.99
N VAL A 243 18.17 -16.28 -7.97
CA VAL A 243 18.54 -17.53 -7.31
C VAL A 243 19.65 -18.20 -8.12
N GLN A 244 20.79 -18.44 -7.47
CA GLN A 244 21.95 -19.06 -8.14
C GLN A 244 21.73 -20.57 -8.26
N HIS A 245 21.38 -21.05 -9.46
CA HIS A 245 21.08 -22.47 -9.68
C HIS A 245 22.27 -23.35 -10.09
N HIS A 246 23.46 -22.81 -10.37
CA HIS A 246 24.62 -23.67 -10.70
C HIS A 246 25.99 -23.02 -10.42
N PRO A 247 26.88 -23.70 -9.68
CA PRO A 247 28.24 -23.20 -9.42
C PRO A 247 29.23 -23.36 -10.59
N ASP A 248 28.88 -24.09 -11.66
CA ASP A 248 29.83 -24.51 -12.72
C ASP A 248 29.74 -23.71 -14.03
N LEU A 249 28.91 -22.66 -14.12
CA LEU A 249 28.79 -21.85 -15.33
C LEU A 249 29.91 -20.82 -15.45
N ASP A 250 30.38 -20.58 -16.69
CA ASP A 250 31.31 -19.50 -17.02
C ASP A 250 30.78 -18.15 -16.50
N ASN A 251 31.63 -17.42 -15.76
CA ASN A 251 31.30 -16.16 -15.10
C ASN A 251 30.65 -15.14 -16.06
N THR A 252 31.00 -15.16 -17.35
CA THR A 252 30.46 -14.21 -18.34
C THR A 252 29.04 -14.54 -18.79
N LEU A 253 28.72 -15.82 -18.95
CA LEU A 253 27.36 -16.26 -19.28
C LEU A 253 26.43 -16.09 -18.07
N LEU A 254 26.95 -16.31 -16.87
CA LEU A 254 26.23 -16.12 -15.62
C LEU A 254 25.77 -14.67 -15.46
N ASP A 255 26.63 -13.69 -15.77
CA ASP A 255 26.30 -12.27 -15.61
C ASP A 255 25.15 -11.82 -16.55
N ASN A 256 25.20 -12.24 -17.83
CA ASN A 256 24.12 -11.94 -18.78
C ASN A 256 22.79 -12.57 -18.37
N GLN A 257 22.82 -13.81 -17.87
CA GLN A 257 21.62 -14.51 -17.39
C GLN A 257 21.04 -13.83 -16.14
N VAL A 258 21.89 -13.48 -15.18
CA VAL A 258 21.54 -12.73 -13.96
C VAL A 258 20.83 -11.43 -14.33
N GLN A 259 21.38 -10.64 -15.25
CA GLN A 259 20.77 -9.39 -15.69
C GLN A 259 19.43 -9.61 -16.41
N LEU A 260 19.30 -10.66 -17.22
CA LEU A 260 18.06 -10.97 -17.94
C LEU A 260 16.93 -11.35 -16.97
N ILE A 261 17.20 -12.26 -16.03
CA ILE A 261 16.23 -12.71 -15.02
C ILE A 261 15.73 -11.53 -14.19
N THR A 262 16.70 -10.76 -13.70
CA THR A 262 16.49 -9.55 -12.88
C THR A 262 15.65 -8.51 -13.64
N ARG A 263 15.97 -8.22 -14.91
CA ARG A 263 15.18 -7.30 -15.75
C ARG A 263 13.77 -7.83 -16.04
N ARG A 264 13.63 -9.13 -16.23
CA ARG A 264 12.32 -9.76 -16.47
C ARG A 264 11.42 -9.58 -15.24
N ALA A 265 11.90 -9.91 -14.05
CA ALA A 265 11.16 -9.69 -12.81
C ALA A 265 10.77 -8.21 -12.65
N TRP A 266 11.72 -7.30 -12.89
CA TRP A 266 11.50 -5.86 -12.79
C TRP A 266 10.40 -5.35 -13.72
N HIS A 267 10.42 -5.77 -14.99
CA HIS A 267 9.40 -5.37 -15.97
C HIS A 267 8.06 -6.02 -15.68
N SER A 268 8.04 -7.33 -15.40
CA SER A 268 6.79 -8.08 -15.18
C SER A 268 6.04 -7.66 -13.93
N LEU A 269 6.75 -7.19 -12.89
CA LEU A 269 6.18 -6.63 -11.67
C LEU A 269 6.05 -5.11 -11.71
N SER A 270 6.29 -4.48 -12.87
CA SER A 270 6.22 -3.03 -13.07
C SER A 270 6.98 -2.20 -12.01
N LEU A 271 8.09 -2.73 -11.50
CA LEU A 271 8.89 -2.08 -10.44
C LEU A 271 9.64 -0.83 -10.94
N SER A 272 9.66 -0.61 -12.27
CA SER A 272 10.20 0.59 -12.90
C SER A 272 9.37 1.84 -12.63
N LEU A 273 8.09 1.68 -12.31
CA LEU A 273 7.21 2.80 -12.04
C LEU A 273 7.52 3.36 -10.66
N GLN A 274 7.87 4.65 -10.63
CA GLN A 274 8.02 5.37 -9.37
C GLN A 274 6.63 5.61 -8.79
N TYR A 275 6.19 4.69 -7.93
CA TYR A 275 5.01 4.93 -7.12
C TYR A 275 5.35 5.94 -6.02
N PRO A 276 4.50 6.94 -5.78
CA PRO A 276 4.65 7.75 -4.57
C PRO A 276 4.59 6.81 -3.38
N ASP A 277 5.59 6.87 -2.50
CA ASP A 277 5.64 6.04 -1.30
C ASP A 277 4.92 6.76 -0.16
N PRO A 278 3.63 6.49 0.12
CA PRO A 278 2.92 7.19 1.18
C PRO A 278 3.38 6.73 2.57
N PHE A 279 4.15 5.66 2.66
CA PHE A 279 4.65 5.11 3.92
C PHE A 279 5.98 5.73 4.32
N SER A 280 6.69 6.32 3.35
CA SER A 280 7.87 7.12 3.64
C SER A 280 7.51 8.30 4.55
N MET A 281 8.30 8.49 5.61
CA MET A 281 8.14 9.62 6.51
C MET A 281 8.18 10.94 5.72
N PRO A 282 7.13 11.79 5.79
CA PRO A 282 7.27 13.15 5.32
C PRO A 282 8.49 13.71 6.04
N LYS A 283 9.43 14.28 5.29
CA LYS A 283 10.57 14.98 5.86
C LYS A 283 10.04 16.26 6.51
N TYR A 284 9.39 16.13 7.66
CA TYR A 284 9.11 17.26 8.51
C TYR A 284 10.47 17.81 8.90
N LEU A 285 10.80 18.97 8.32
CA LEU A 285 11.90 19.77 8.82
C LEU A 285 11.60 19.98 10.29
N ALA A 286 12.41 19.33 11.15
CA ALA A 286 12.23 19.38 12.59
C ALA A 286 11.92 20.83 12.95
N PRO A 287 10.81 21.10 13.66
CA PRO A 287 10.45 22.47 14.02
C PRO A 287 11.70 23.05 14.66
N GLN A 288 12.34 24.00 13.97
CA GLN A 288 13.51 24.66 14.51
C GLN A 288 13.09 25.10 15.89
N SER A 289 13.76 24.56 16.92
CA SER A 289 13.53 24.87 18.32
C SER A 289 13.68 26.38 18.48
N ARG A 290 12.62 27.11 18.16
CA ARG A 290 12.46 28.51 18.48
C ARG A 290 12.19 28.47 19.96
N ARG A 291 13.28 28.57 20.72
CA ARG A 291 13.22 28.94 22.12
C ARG A 291 12.18 30.06 22.24
N PRO A 292 11.23 29.96 23.17
CA PRO A 292 10.19 30.95 23.32
C PRO A 292 10.87 32.27 23.71
N ASN A 293 11.08 33.13 22.72
CA ASN A 293 11.45 34.51 22.99
C ASN A 293 10.16 35.16 23.47
N VAL A 294 10.11 35.37 24.79
CA VAL A 294 9.03 36.05 25.49
C VAL A 294 8.82 37.42 24.83
N SER A 295 7.54 37.76 24.64
CA SER A 295 6.99 39.05 24.17
C SER A 295 7.15 39.41 22.68
N ASP A 296 6.24 38.90 21.83
CA ASP A 296 5.74 39.70 20.69
C ASP A 296 4.22 39.47 20.47
N PRO A 297 3.35 40.43 20.85
CA PRO A 297 1.89 40.30 20.73
C PRO A 297 1.33 40.51 19.31
N ARG A 298 2.15 40.47 18.24
CA ARG A 298 1.70 40.80 16.87
C ARG A 298 1.25 39.66 15.96
N ASN A 299 1.27 38.39 16.39
CA ASN A 299 1.09 37.27 15.44
C ASN A 299 -0.37 36.75 15.30
N ARG A 300 -1.32 37.66 15.07
CA ARG A 300 -2.76 37.33 14.88
C ARG A 300 -3.14 36.96 13.42
N SER A 301 -2.19 36.85 12.50
CA SER A 301 -2.46 36.69 11.06
C SER A 301 -2.38 35.26 10.51
N ARG A 302 -2.06 34.24 11.32
CA ARG A 302 -1.89 32.85 10.82
C ARG A 302 -3.17 32.03 10.67
N PHE A 303 -4.33 32.57 11.03
CA PHE A 303 -5.60 31.83 10.93
C PHE A 303 -6.25 31.85 9.53
N THR A 304 -5.74 32.65 8.57
CA THR A 304 -6.35 32.78 7.23
C THR A 304 -5.76 31.85 6.16
N SER A 305 -4.60 31.22 6.38
CA SER A 305 -3.97 30.35 5.37
C SER A 305 -4.68 29.01 5.16
N ASN A 306 -5.35 28.49 6.19
CA ASN A 306 -5.98 27.17 6.10
C ASN A 306 -7.28 27.20 5.29
N ALA A 307 -7.98 28.35 5.25
CA ALA A 307 -9.19 28.52 4.43
C ALA A 307 -8.88 28.57 2.92
N ALA A 308 -7.74 29.17 2.54
CA ALA A 308 -7.31 29.27 1.14
C ALA A 308 -6.94 27.89 0.55
N ASN A 309 -6.28 27.04 1.34
CA ASN A 309 -5.94 25.67 0.90
C ASN A 309 -7.20 24.81 0.71
N GLY A 310 -8.20 24.95 1.58
CA GLY A 310 -9.49 24.27 1.42
C GLY A 310 -10.22 24.68 0.13
N LEU A 311 -10.21 25.97 -0.21
CA LEU A 311 -10.82 26.48 -1.45
C LEU A 311 -10.10 25.95 -2.70
N LEU A 312 -8.77 25.90 -2.69
CA LEU A 312 -7.98 25.38 -3.80
C LEU A 312 -8.25 23.89 -4.06
N CYS A 313 -8.33 23.08 -3.01
CA CYS A 313 -8.69 21.66 -3.14
C CYS A 313 -10.11 21.47 -3.70
N ALA A 314 -11.07 22.28 -3.26
CA ALA A 314 -12.45 22.22 -3.77
C ALA A 314 -12.54 22.60 -5.26
N LEU A 315 -11.81 23.64 -5.70
CA LEU A 315 -11.75 24.05 -7.10
C LEU A 315 -11.08 23.00 -7.99
N ALA A 316 -10.02 22.36 -7.51
CA ALA A 316 -9.36 21.27 -8.24
C ALA A 316 -10.31 20.08 -8.47
N GLY A 317 -11.10 19.70 -7.44
CA GLY A 317 -12.12 18.67 -7.55
C GLY A 317 -13.21 19.01 -8.57
N PHE A 318 -13.68 20.27 -8.57
CA PHE A 318 -14.71 20.73 -9.51
C PHE A 318 -14.22 20.70 -10.96
N MET A 319 -12.98 21.15 -11.21
CA MET A 319 -12.38 21.11 -12.56
C MET A 319 -12.20 19.67 -13.07
N GLY A 320 -11.85 18.72 -12.19
CA GLY A 320 -11.78 17.31 -12.54
C GLY A 320 -13.12 16.76 -13.05
N ILE A 321 -14.22 17.10 -12.37
CA ILE A 321 -15.58 16.68 -12.76
C ILE A 321 -16.00 17.34 -14.09
N CYS A 322 -15.71 18.63 -14.28
CA CYS A 322 -16.03 19.36 -15.51
C CYS A 322 -15.30 18.82 -16.74
N LEU A 323 -14.11 18.25 -16.58
CA LEU A 323 -13.35 17.65 -17.68
C LEU A 323 -13.73 16.17 -17.93
N SER A 324 -14.06 15.41 -16.89
CA SER A 324 -14.42 13.99 -17.04
C SER A 324 -15.81 13.80 -17.66
N LEU A 325 -16.77 14.67 -17.32
CA LEU A 325 -18.15 14.55 -17.80
C LEU A 325 -18.33 14.64 -19.33
N PRO A 326 -17.73 15.62 -20.06
CA PRO A 326 -17.81 15.65 -21.52
C PRO A 326 -17.09 14.47 -22.18
N LEU A 327 -16.02 13.95 -21.55
CA LEU A 327 -15.27 12.79 -22.04
C LEU A 327 -16.11 11.51 -21.94
N VAL A 328 -16.79 11.29 -20.79
CA VAL A 328 -17.73 10.18 -20.62
C VAL A 328 -18.91 10.31 -21.60
N LEU A 329 -19.49 11.51 -21.75
CA LEU A 329 -20.55 11.73 -22.74
C LEU A 329 -20.07 11.45 -24.17
N ALA A 330 -18.87 11.91 -24.55
CA ALA A 330 -18.31 11.63 -25.87
C ALA A 330 -18.11 10.13 -26.10
N THR A 331 -17.58 9.39 -25.12
CA THR A 331 -17.44 7.93 -25.22
C THR A 331 -18.79 7.20 -25.29
N ALA A 332 -19.80 7.66 -24.56
CA ALA A 332 -21.17 7.13 -24.65
C ALA A 332 -21.79 7.40 -26.02
N PHE A 333 -21.62 8.61 -26.56
CA PHE A 333 -22.08 8.95 -27.92
C PHE A 333 -21.37 8.11 -28.98
N ILE A 334 -20.06 7.91 -28.88
CA ILE A 334 -19.29 7.08 -29.81
C ILE A 334 -19.74 5.62 -29.73
N THR A 335 -19.92 5.07 -28.53
CA THR A 335 -20.37 3.68 -28.37
C THR A 335 -21.78 3.46 -28.90
N VAL A 336 -22.73 4.36 -28.60
CA VAL A 336 -24.08 4.34 -29.19
C VAL A 336 -24.01 4.48 -30.70
N PHE A 337 -23.24 5.44 -31.22
CA PHE A 337 -23.10 5.64 -32.64
C PHE A 337 -22.50 4.41 -33.32
N CYS A 338 -21.42 3.82 -32.80
CA CYS A 338 -20.83 2.59 -33.33
C CYS A 338 -21.80 1.40 -33.28
N PHE A 339 -22.62 1.30 -32.22
CA PHE A 339 -23.60 0.22 -32.07
C PHE A 339 -24.75 0.34 -33.07
N TYR A 340 -25.29 1.54 -33.27
CA TYR A 340 -26.44 1.78 -34.15
C TYR A 340 -26.07 2.03 -35.61
N ALA A 341 -24.90 2.61 -35.89
CA ALA A 341 -24.51 2.96 -37.25
C ALA A 341 -24.14 1.76 -38.11
N LYS A 342 -24.00 0.54 -37.54
CA LYS A 342 -23.62 -0.73 -38.23
C LYS A 342 -23.04 -0.45 -39.62
N PRO A 343 -21.83 0.13 -39.72
CA PRO A 343 -21.31 0.58 -41.00
C PRO A 343 -21.09 -0.65 -41.88
N ARG A 344 -22.03 -0.92 -42.78
CA ARG A 344 -21.94 -1.99 -43.78
C ARG A 344 -20.75 -1.78 -44.72
N SER A 345 -20.13 -0.60 -44.71
CA SER A 345 -19.03 -0.19 -45.59
C SER A 345 -17.61 -0.51 -45.09
N LEU A 346 -17.43 -1.09 -43.90
CA LEU A 346 -16.10 -1.53 -43.39
C LEU A 346 -15.92 -3.06 -43.44
N ARG A 347 -16.63 -3.76 -44.34
CA ARG A 347 -16.22 -5.09 -44.80
C ARG A 347 -15.22 -4.90 -45.94
N ILE A 348 -13.94 -4.75 -45.60
CA ILE A 348 -12.87 -5.02 -46.56
C ILE A 348 -12.77 -6.55 -46.62
N PHE A 349 -12.99 -7.08 -47.82
CA PHE A 349 -12.91 -8.50 -48.16
C PHE A 349 -11.48 -9.04 -48.05
#